data_AF-A0A9D0NZZ6-F1
#
_entry.id   AF-A0A9D0NZZ6-F1
#
_cell.length_a   1.000
_cell.length_b   1.000
_cell.length_c   1.000
_cell.angle_alpha   90.00
_cell.angle_beta   90.00
_cell.angle_gamma   90.00
#
_symmetry.space_group_name_H-M   'P 1'
#
loop_
_entity.id
_entity.type
_entity.pdbx_description
1 polymer ?
#
loop_
_entity_poly.entity_id
_entity_poly.type
_entity_poly.pdbx_seq_one_letter_code
_entity_poly.pdbx_strand_id
1 'polypeptide(L)'
;RSIALDPQLMMYDEPFTGLDPITMGTIVTLIKRLSEALHLTSLIVSHDIAEAMSIADYVYIISGGKVVEGGTPEELAASTSEWTRQFLDGLPDGPVPFHYPAPDYKKSLLGARHA
;
A
#
# COMPACT_ATOMS: atom_id res chain seq x y z
N ARG A 1 -19.92 11.53 -9.12
CA ARG A 1 -21.19 11.48 -8.33
C ARG A 1 -20.94 11.77 -6.86
N SER A 2 -19.92 11.19 -6.22
CA SER A 2 -19.59 11.41 -4.80
C SER A 2 -19.22 12.87 -4.46
N ILE A 3 -18.61 13.60 -5.39
CA ILE A 3 -18.23 15.02 -5.22
C ILE A 3 -19.43 15.97 -5.27
N ALA A 4 -20.59 15.52 -5.77
CA ALA A 4 -21.74 16.40 -6.02
C ALA A 4 -22.39 16.98 -4.74
N LEU A 5 -22.04 16.45 -3.57
CA LEU A 5 -22.58 16.85 -2.28
C LEU A 5 -21.68 17.82 -1.50
N ASP A 6 -20.61 18.32 -2.13
CA ASP A 6 -19.59 19.16 -1.47
C ASP A 6 -19.10 18.57 -0.14
N PRO A 7 -18.61 17.31 -0.16
CA PRO A 7 -18.20 16.63 1.07
C PRO A 7 -16.99 17.31 1.69
N GLN A 8 -16.70 17.08 2.98
CA GLN A 8 -15.44 17.53 3.59
C GLN A 8 -14.33 16.46 3.50
N LEU A 9 -14.72 15.21 3.28
CA LEU A 9 -13.85 14.04 3.22
C LEU A 9 -14.21 13.16 2.01
N MET A 10 -13.20 12.78 1.25
CA MET A 10 -13.28 11.81 0.16
C MET A 10 -12.44 10.58 0.52
N MET A 11 -13.02 9.39 0.32
CA MET A 11 -12.34 8.11 0.53
C MET A 11 -12.28 7.35 -0.80
N TYR A 12 -11.10 6.87 -1.15
CA TYR A 12 -10.82 6.11 -2.36
C TYR A 12 -10.30 4.74 -1.97
N ASP A 13 -10.99 3.69 -2.38
CA ASP A 13 -10.56 2.31 -2.17
C ASP A 13 -10.05 1.75 -3.51
N GLU A 14 -8.74 1.53 -3.59
CA GLU A 14 -8.03 1.00 -4.76
C GLU A 14 -8.34 1.73 -6.08
N PRO A 15 -8.26 3.09 -6.13
CA PRO A 15 -8.69 3.87 -7.28
C PRO A 15 -7.83 3.67 -8.55
N PHE A 16 -6.66 3.05 -8.41
CA PHE A 16 -5.68 2.87 -9.50
C PHE A 16 -5.72 1.46 -10.11
N THR A 17 -6.46 0.53 -9.51
CA THR A 17 -6.47 -0.87 -9.93
C THR A 17 -7.02 -1.05 -11.35
N GLY A 18 -6.29 -1.81 -12.17
CA GLY A 18 -6.72 -2.17 -13.52
C GLY A 18 -6.62 -1.04 -14.55
N LEU A 19 -5.98 0.09 -14.19
CA LEU A 19 -5.71 1.19 -15.11
C LEU A 19 -4.39 0.98 -15.84
N ASP A 20 -4.34 1.43 -17.09
CA ASP A 20 -3.06 1.61 -17.77
C ASP A 20 -2.30 2.83 -17.20
N PRO A 21 -0.97 2.91 -17.37
CA PRO A 21 -0.16 3.98 -16.78
C PRO A 21 -0.58 5.40 -17.18
N ILE A 22 -1.15 5.61 -18.38
CA ILE A 22 -1.57 6.93 -18.86
C ILE A 22 -2.85 7.36 -18.13
N THR A 23 -3.83 6.45 -18.05
CA THR A 23 -5.08 6.70 -17.33
C THR A 23 -4.81 6.92 -15.84
N MET A 24 -3.91 6.13 -15.26
CA MET A 24 -3.50 6.25 -13.87
C MET A 24 -2.96 7.66 -13.56
N GLY A 25 -1.97 8.15 -14.33
CA GLY A 25 -1.43 9.50 -14.13
C GLY A 25 -2.50 10.61 -14.26
N THR A 26 -3.50 10.40 -15.11
CA THR A 26 -4.65 11.30 -15.24
C THR A 26 -5.51 11.30 -13.97
N ILE A 27 -5.84 10.13 -13.42
CA ILE A 27 -6.62 9.99 -12.19
C ILE A 27 -5.89 10.59 -10.99
N VAL A 28 -4.61 10.29 -10.84
CA VAL A 28 -3.73 10.83 -9.79
C VAL A 28 -3.76 12.37 -9.83
N THR A 29 -3.57 12.96 -11.01
CA THR A 29 -3.63 14.42 -11.21
C THR A 29 -5.01 15.00 -10.87
N LEU A 30 -6.08 14.31 -11.25
CA LEU A 30 -7.45 14.75 -10.97
C LEU A 30 -7.74 14.76 -9.47
N ILE A 31 -7.37 13.72 -8.74
CA ILE A 31 -7.58 13.62 -7.28
C ILE A 31 -6.85 14.74 -6.56
N LYS A 32 -5.58 15.00 -6.94
CA LYS A 32 -4.78 16.09 -6.36
C LYS A 32 -5.44 17.45 -6.58
N ARG A 33 -5.78 17.77 -7.84
CA ARG A 33 -6.41 19.05 -8.19
C ARG A 33 -7.77 19.26 -7.50
N LEU A 34 -8.57 18.19 -7.37
CA LEU A 34 -9.85 18.26 -6.67
C LEU A 34 -9.65 18.55 -5.18
N SER A 35 -8.70 17.88 -4.53
CA SER A 35 -8.39 18.10 -3.11
C SER A 35 -7.94 19.54 -2.86
N GLU A 36 -7.05 20.06 -3.72
CA GLU A 36 -6.54 21.44 -3.63
C GLU A 36 -7.64 22.49 -3.89
N ALA A 37 -8.44 22.32 -4.95
CA ALA A 37 -9.42 23.31 -5.38
C ALA A 37 -10.64 23.39 -4.47
N LEU A 38 -11.05 22.27 -3.87
CA LEU A 38 -12.23 22.17 -3.02
C LEU A 38 -11.87 22.10 -1.52
N HIS A 39 -10.58 22.19 -1.18
CA HIS A 39 -10.07 22.06 0.20
C HIS A 39 -10.58 20.79 0.90
N LEU A 40 -10.61 19.68 0.16
CA LEU A 40 -11.10 18.39 0.66
C LEU A 40 -9.99 17.65 1.39
N THR A 41 -10.37 16.94 2.45
CA THR A 41 -9.52 15.86 2.97
C THR A 41 -9.70 14.63 2.08
N SER A 42 -8.60 14.04 1.62
CA SER A 42 -8.63 12.83 0.78
C SER A 42 -7.88 11.69 1.45
N LEU A 43 -8.55 10.55 1.61
CA LEU A 43 -7.97 9.30 2.11
C LEU A 43 -7.94 8.29 0.97
N ILE A 44 -6.76 7.77 0.64
CA ILE A 44 -6.57 6.81 -0.43
C ILE A 44 -6.02 5.52 0.17
N VAL A 45 -6.65 4.40 -0.17
CA VAL A 45 -6.15 3.04 0.09
C VAL A 45 -5.69 2.48 -1.25
N SER A 46 -4.43 2.07 -1.31
CA SER A 46 -3.79 1.56 -2.53
C SER A 46 -2.66 0.62 -2.16
N HIS A 47 -2.44 -0.40 -2.99
CA HIS A 47 -1.22 -1.20 -2.98
C HIS A 47 -0.16 -0.68 -3.97
N ASP A 48 -0.49 0.29 -4.83
CA ASP A 48 0.48 1.02 -5.64
C ASP A 48 1.12 2.14 -4.82
N ILE A 49 2.33 1.85 -4.34
CA ILE A 49 3.10 2.70 -3.42
C ILE A 49 3.61 3.95 -4.10
N ALA A 50 4.20 3.80 -5.30
CA ALA A 50 4.84 4.91 -6.00
C ALA A 50 3.84 6.01 -6.32
N GLU A 51 2.64 5.62 -6.75
CA GLU A 51 1.57 6.58 -7.03
C GLU A 51 0.94 7.16 -5.79
N ALA A 52 0.75 6.37 -4.73
CA ALA A 52 0.28 6.91 -3.46
C ALA A 52 1.25 7.98 -2.92
N MET A 53 2.55 7.72 -2.96
CA MET A 53 3.59 8.66 -2.52
C MET A 53 3.68 9.92 -3.39
N SER A 54 3.26 9.88 -4.66
CA SER A 54 3.36 11.03 -5.58
C SER A 54 2.34 12.14 -5.30
N ILE A 55 1.23 11.82 -4.61
CA ILE A 55 0.14 12.76 -4.31
C ILE A 55 -0.21 12.89 -2.84
N ALA A 56 0.22 11.96 -1.99
CA ALA A 56 -0.12 12.00 -0.58
C ALA A 56 0.77 12.99 0.20
N ASP A 57 0.16 13.75 1.11
CA ASP A 57 0.91 14.54 2.10
C ASP A 57 1.49 13.64 3.20
N TYR A 58 0.78 12.55 3.54
CA TYR A 58 1.18 11.55 4.52
C TYR A 58 0.85 10.14 4.02
N VAL A 59 1.73 9.19 4.30
CA VAL A 59 1.58 7.78 3.96
C VAL A 59 1.69 6.94 5.22
N TYR A 60 0.83 5.93 5.33
CA TYR A 60 0.85 4.94 6.41
C TYR A 60 0.88 3.55 5.82
N ILE A 61 1.82 2.71 6.28
CA ILE A 61 1.89 1.31 5.88
C ILE A 61 1.29 0.45 6.98
N ILE A 62 0.34 -0.40 6.62
CA ILE A 62 -0.39 -1.27 7.54
C ILE A 62 -0.06 -2.73 7.22
N SER A 63 0.34 -3.49 8.23
CA SER A 63 0.54 -4.94 8.13
C SER A 63 0.15 -5.64 9.44
N GLY A 64 -0.46 -6.82 9.33
CA GLY A 64 -0.91 -7.58 10.51
C GLY A 64 -1.89 -6.81 11.40
N GLY A 65 -2.66 -5.89 10.84
CA GLY A 65 -3.60 -5.04 11.59
C GLY A 65 -2.96 -3.93 12.42
N LYS A 66 -1.68 -3.60 12.18
CA LYS A 66 -0.96 -2.52 12.85
C LYS A 66 -0.34 -1.58 11.83
N VAL A 67 -0.22 -0.31 12.22
CA VAL A 67 0.63 0.65 11.50
C VAL A 67 2.07 0.25 11.76
N VAL A 68 2.77 -0.15 10.70
CA VAL A 68 4.19 -0.53 10.76
C VAL A 68 5.05 0.73 10.68
N GLU A 69 4.68 1.65 9.81
CA GLU A 69 5.38 2.91 9.63
C GLU A 69 4.43 3.97 9.06
N GLY A 70 4.72 5.24 9.31
CA GLY A 70 3.99 6.35 8.71
C GLY A 70 4.73 7.67 8.87
N GLY A 71 4.47 8.61 7.95
CA GLY A 71 5.21 9.86 7.81
C GLY A 71 4.94 10.51 6.46
N THR A 72 5.74 11.51 6.11
CA THR A 72 5.70 12.08 4.76
C THR A 72 6.35 11.12 3.74
N PRO A 73 6.05 11.25 2.44
CA PRO A 73 6.73 10.46 1.41
C PRO A 73 8.26 10.52 1.49
N GLU A 74 8.83 11.68 1.83
CA GLU A 74 10.27 11.86 2.01
C GLU A 74 10.81 11.09 3.22
N GLU A 75 10.09 11.09 4.34
CA GLU A 75 10.45 10.34 5.54
C GLU A 75 10.43 8.83 5.27
N LEU A 76 9.39 8.33 4.59
CA LEU A 76 9.30 6.92 4.21
C LEU A 76 10.41 6.52 3.23
N ALA A 77 10.71 7.36 2.23
CA ALA A 77 11.80 7.10 1.29
C ALA A 77 13.17 7.04 1.98
N ALA A 78 13.36 7.81 3.05
CA ALA A 78 14.56 7.82 3.89
C ALA A 78 14.54 6.77 5.02
N SER A 79 13.51 5.92 5.09
CA SER A 79 13.37 4.93 6.15
C SER A 79 14.56 3.97 6.21
N THR A 80 14.98 3.64 7.44
CA THR A 80 16.03 2.65 7.72
C THR A 80 15.46 1.29 8.11
N SER A 81 14.13 1.16 8.19
CA SER A 81 13.46 -0.10 8.49
C SER A 81 13.64 -1.06 7.32
N GLU A 82 14.28 -2.21 7.55
CA GLU A 82 14.43 -3.27 6.54
C GLU A 82 13.07 -3.74 6.01
N TRP A 83 12.04 -3.76 6.86
CA TRP A 83 10.68 -4.13 6.48
C TRP A 83 10.07 -3.12 5.49
N THR A 84 10.23 -1.84 5.80
CA THR A 84 9.70 -0.75 4.98
C THR A 84 10.46 -0.66 3.66
N ARG A 85 11.79 -0.81 3.69
CA ARG A 85 12.61 -0.91 2.48
C ARG A 85 12.19 -2.10 1.62
N GLN A 86 12.01 -3.28 2.22
CA GLN A 86 11.55 -4.47 1.49
C GLN A 86 10.20 -4.21 0.80
N PHE A 87 9.25 -3.57 1.50
CA PHE A 87 7.92 -3.27 0.98
C PHE A 87 7.94 -2.19 -0.11
N LEU A 88 8.61 -1.06 0.12
CA LEU A 88 8.69 0.06 -0.82
C LEU A 88 9.45 -0.30 -2.10
N ASP A 89 10.59 -0.99 -1.96
CA ASP A 89 11.46 -1.35 -3.08
C ASP A 89 11.01 -2.66 -3.78
N GLY A 90 10.00 -3.35 -3.24
CA GLY A 90 9.50 -4.62 -3.77
C GLY A 90 10.54 -5.74 -3.75
N LEU A 91 11.42 -5.77 -2.75
CA LEU A 91 12.52 -6.73 -2.68
C LEU A 91 12.01 -8.15 -2.38
N PRO A 92 12.54 -9.18 -3.05
CA PRO A 92 12.10 -10.57 -2.87
C PRO A 92 12.47 -11.12 -1.49
N ASP A 93 13.53 -10.61 -0.89
CA ASP A 93 14.09 -11.04 0.38
C ASP A 93 14.03 -9.93 1.42
N GLY A 94 13.81 -10.30 2.67
CA GLY A 94 13.77 -9.39 3.82
C GLY A 94 13.01 -9.98 5.01
N PRO A 95 12.67 -9.16 6.02
CA PRO A 95 11.99 -9.63 7.23
C PRO A 95 10.58 -10.20 6.98
N VAL A 96 9.97 -9.93 5.82
CA VAL A 96 8.75 -10.60 5.35
C VAL A 96 9.14 -11.76 4.43
N PRO A 97 9.12 -13.01 4.90
CA PRO A 97 9.47 -14.14 4.06
C PRO A 97 8.37 -14.43 3.03
N PHE A 98 8.75 -14.57 1.76
CA PHE A 98 7.85 -15.06 0.71
C PHE A 98 7.53 -16.56 0.87
N HIS A 99 8.49 -17.31 1.42
CA HIS A 99 8.34 -18.73 1.71
C HIS A 99 7.95 -18.95 3.18
N TYR A 100 6.73 -19.44 3.39
CA TYR A 100 6.40 -20.09 4.65
C TYR A 100 7.24 -21.36 4.79
N PRO A 101 7.95 -21.57 5.91
CA PRO A 101 8.68 -22.80 6.13
C PRO A 101 7.69 -23.97 6.07
N ALA A 102 7.83 -24.81 5.06
CA ALA A 102 7.06 -26.03 4.96
C ALA A 102 7.57 -27.03 6.00
N PRO A 103 6.69 -27.85 6.60
CA PRO A 103 7.12 -29.02 7.35
C PRO A 103 8.00 -29.90 6.47
N ASP A 104 8.93 -30.63 7.09
CA ASP A 104 9.75 -31.63 6.39
C ASP A 104 8.87 -32.49 5.46
N TYR A 105 9.24 -32.52 4.17
CA TYR A 105 8.39 -33.10 3.13
C TYR A 105 8.11 -34.58 3.40
N LYS A 106 9.10 -35.31 3.93
CA LYS A 106 8.96 -36.71 4.31
C LYS A 106 7.99 -36.87 5.49
N LYS A 107 8.02 -35.98 6.48
CA LYS A 107 7.08 -35.95 7.61
C LYS A 107 5.65 -35.58 7.18
N SER A 108 5.50 -34.72 6.17
CA SER A 108 4.21 -34.36 5.56
C SER A 108 3.61 -35.52 4.76
N LEU A 109 4.45 -36.22 3.98
CA LEU A 109 4.04 -37.37 3.17
C LEU A 109 3.75 -38.64 3.97
N LEU A 110 4.51 -38.89 5.04
CA LEU A 110 4.44 -40.13 5.83
C LEU A 110 3.69 -39.94 7.15
N GLY A 111 2.78 -38.96 7.20
CA GLY A 111 2.09 -38.44 8.39
C GLY A 111 1.95 -39.44 9.54
N ALA A 112 2.33 -38.99 10.75
CA ALA A 112 2.32 -39.71 12.02
C ALA A 112 1.57 -41.06 11.97
N ARG A 113 2.27 -42.11 11.53
CA ARG A 113 1.83 -43.48 11.77
C ARG A 113 1.87 -43.67 13.28
N HIS A 114 0.72 -43.52 13.90
CA HIS A 114 0.43 -44.01 15.24
C HIS A 114 0.92 -45.47 15.32
N ALA A 115 1.96 -45.69 16.11
CA ALA A 115 2.22 -46.96 16.76
C ALA A 115 1.79 -46.82 18.22
#